data_AF-A0A1B9NAM3-F1
#
_entry.id   AF-A0A1B9NAM3-F1
#
_cell.length_a   1.000
_cell.length_b   1.000
_cell.length_c   1.000
_cell.angle_alpha   90.00
_cell.angle_beta   90.00
_cell.angle_gamma   90.00
#
_symmetry.space_group_name_H-M   'P 1'
#
loop_
_entity.id
_entity.type
_entity.pdbx_description
1 polymer ?
#
loop_
_entity_poly.entity_id
_entity_poly.type
_entity_poly.pdbx_seq_one_letter_code
_entity_poly.pdbx_strand_id
1 'polypeptide(L)'
;MFGVDRFYLGKIGTGILKLVTLGGAGIWWLIDLIMVLAGATRDVRGARLQGHEQHRKLAWILTGAFVVLGLIINGINAANGASDTASTPSSSDEQTTADEQSTDAEPSQAPEPAPVVEEPALTVPSVVGATVGEARATLSELGLTLDAGGATDEAVIDSQEPTAGQETEEGATVAIAATEPAPAMTLSQSNAVSKAQDYLDYMGFSRTGLIEQLEYEGYSVEDATFAVDHLAPDWNAEAAEKAQSYLDMMAFSREGLYDQLAYEDFTPEQIDFALAAVGY
;
A
#
# COMPACT_ATOMS: atom_id res chain seq x y z
N MET A 1 6.04 19.95 -27.24
CA MET A 1 4.90 20.76 -27.73
C MET A 1 5.09 22.18 -27.26
N PHE A 2 5.12 23.10 -28.22
CA PHE A 2 5.56 24.48 -28.07
C PHE A 2 4.46 25.36 -27.47
N GLY A 3 4.86 26.44 -26.79
CA GLY A 3 4.01 27.36 -26.03
C GLY A 3 2.96 28.13 -26.84
N VAL A 4 2.02 27.41 -27.43
CA VAL A 4 0.84 27.91 -28.14
C VAL A 4 -0.16 28.56 -27.16
N ASP A 5 -0.17 28.10 -25.90
CA ASP A 5 -1.07 28.58 -24.85
C ASP A 5 -0.96 30.10 -24.56
N ARG A 6 0.25 30.65 -24.64
CA ARG A 6 0.50 32.08 -24.33
C ARG A 6 0.20 33.00 -25.51
N PHE A 7 0.17 32.47 -26.73
CA PHE A 7 -0.13 33.24 -27.94
C PHE A 7 -1.63 33.51 -28.08
N TYR A 8 -2.47 32.60 -27.58
CA TYR A 8 -3.93 32.75 -27.57
C TYR A 8 -4.45 33.84 -26.62
N LEU A 9 -3.65 34.26 -25.63
CA LEU A 9 -4.00 35.30 -24.65
C LEU A 9 -3.57 36.72 -25.06
N GLY A 10 -3.18 36.94 -26.33
CA GLY A 10 -2.96 38.27 -26.91
C GLY A 10 -1.69 39.00 -26.43
N LYS A 11 -0.80 38.36 -25.68
CA LYS A 11 0.44 38.97 -25.14
C LYS A 11 1.68 38.59 -25.96
N ILE A 12 1.71 39.10 -27.19
CA ILE A 12 2.72 38.82 -28.24
C ILE A 12 4.16 39.16 -27.79
N GLY A 13 4.34 40.19 -26.95
CA GLY A 13 5.67 40.62 -26.49
C GLY A 13 6.41 39.59 -25.62
N THR A 14 5.69 38.77 -24.84
CA THR A 14 6.31 37.79 -23.93
C THR A 14 6.69 36.48 -24.62
N GLY A 15 6.15 36.22 -25.82
CA GLY A 15 6.47 35.03 -26.62
C GLY A 15 7.84 35.12 -27.29
N ILE A 16 8.22 36.30 -27.79
CA ILE A 16 9.50 36.53 -28.47
C ILE A 16 10.67 36.50 -27.47
N LEU A 17 10.47 37.04 -26.26
CA LEU A 17 11.47 36.96 -25.18
C LEU A 17 11.74 35.51 -24.73
N LYS A 18 10.75 34.63 -24.91
CA LYS A 18 10.82 33.20 -24.60
C LYS A 18 11.63 32.39 -25.62
N LEU A 19 11.84 32.92 -26.84
CA LEU A 19 12.65 32.29 -27.88
C LEU A 19 14.12 32.74 -27.83
N VAL A 20 14.39 34.00 -27.47
CA VAL A 20 15.76 34.54 -27.42
C VAL A 20 16.57 34.02 -26.22
N THR A 21 15.90 33.54 -25.17
CA THR A 21 16.56 33.06 -23.93
C THR A 21 16.80 31.55 -23.87
N LEU A 22 16.51 30.80 -24.95
CA LEU A 22 16.93 29.42 -25.19
C LEU A 22 16.94 28.53 -23.92
N GLY A 23 15.80 28.45 -23.23
CA GLY A 23 15.62 27.56 -22.07
C GLY A 23 15.81 28.23 -20.70
N GLY A 24 14.99 29.23 -20.39
CA GLY A 24 14.83 29.74 -19.02
C GLY A 24 14.11 28.77 -18.08
N ALA A 25 14.66 27.57 -17.88
CA ALA A 25 14.11 26.44 -17.12
C ALA A 25 14.15 26.61 -15.58
N GLY A 26 14.09 27.84 -15.08
CA GLY A 26 14.08 28.08 -13.63
C GLY A 26 13.78 29.52 -13.25
N ILE A 27 14.20 30.49 -14.07
CA ILE A 27 13.98 31.91 -13.79
C ILE A 27 12.48 32.27 -13.89
N TRP A 28 11.72 31.63 -14.78
CA TRP A 28 10.27 31.86 -14.87
C TRP A 28 9.50 31.26 -13.68
N TRP A 29 9.91 30.09 -13.18
CA TRP A 29 9.32 29.50 -11.97
C TRP A 29 9.66 30.33 -10.74
N LEU A 30 10.89 30.85 -10.65
CA LEU A 30 11.33 31.73 -9.57
C LEU A 30 10.57 33.07 -9.55
N ILE A 31 10.27 33.64 -10.72
CA ILE A 31 9.47 34.87 -10.81
C ILE A 31 8.01 34.61 -10.43
N ASP A 32 7.43 33.47 -10.82
CA ASP A 32 6.05 33.11 -10.42
C ASP A 32 5.98 32.80 -8.91
N LEU A 33 6.99 32.12 -8.36
CA LEU A 33 7.15 31.87 -6.92
C LEU A 33 7.29 33.18 -6.14
N ILE A 34 8.08 34.14 -6.64
CA ILE A 34 8.21 35.47 -6.03
C ILE A 34 6.92 36.27 -6.16
N MET A 35 6.16 36.17 -7.27
CA MET A 35 4.85 36.84 -7.39
C MET A 35 3.80 36.26 -6.44
N VAL A 36 3.85 34.95 -6.18
CA VAL A 36 3.01 34.28 -5.17
C VAL A 36 3.47 34.61 -3.74
N LEU A 37 4.78 34.71 -3.48
CA LEU A 37 5.34 35.07 -2.16
C LEU A 37 5.22 36.56 -1.81
N ALA A 38 5.24 37.46 -2.81
CA ALA A 38 5.18 38.91 -2.60
C ALA A 38 3.76 39.42 -2.30
N GLY A 39 2.74 38.56 -2.33
CA GLY A 39 1.39 38.87 -1.84
C GLY A 39 0.67 39.98 -2.63
N ALA A 40 1.02 40.19 -3.90
CA ALA A 40 0.42 41.22 -4.75
C ALA A 40 -0.78 40.73 -5.57
N THR A 41 -1.55 39.76 -5.07
CA THR A 41 -2.92 39.50 -5.55
C THR A 41 -3.91 40.21 -4.63
N ARG A 42 -4.09 41.51 -4.89
CA ARG A 42 -5.18 42.28 -4.29
C ARG A 42 -6.43 42.00 -5.11
N ASP A 43 -7.41 41.25 -4.59
CA ASP A 43 -8.75 41.26 -5.18
C ASP A 43 -9.39 42.64 -4.94
N VAL A 44 -10.19 43.08 -5.90
CA VAL A 44 -10.91 44.37 -5.96
C VAL A 44 -11.85 44.57 -4.76
N ARG A 45 -12.05 43.56 -3.92
CA ARG A 45 -13.01 43.54 -2.80
C ARG A 45 -12.41 43.52 -1.38
N GLY A 46 -11.10 43.68 -1.21
CA GLY A 46 -10.53 44.13 0.07
C GLY A 46 -10.67 43.21 1.30
N ALA A 47 -10.80 41.90 1.14
CA ALA A 47 -10.77 40.95 2.27
C ALA A 47 -9.37 40.32 2.47
N ARG A 48 -8.94 40.15 3.73
CA ARG A 48 -7.69 39.50 4.13
C ARG A 48 -7.90 37.98 4.28
N LEU A 49 -6.92 37.18 3.85
CA LEU A 49 -6.82 35.78 4.24
C LEU A 49 -5.95 35.67 5.51
N GLN A 50 -6.49 35.07 6.57
CA GLN A 50 -5.78 34.68 7.78
C GLN A 50 -5.08 33.33 7.54
N GLY A 51 -3.83 33.19 8.01
CA GLY A 51 -3.11 31.89 8.05
C GLY A 51 -1.83 31.81 7.19
N HIS A 52 -0.91 32.78 7.29
CA HIS A 52 0.32 32.85 6.47
C HIS A 52 1.61 32.98 7.30
N GLU A 53 1.78 32.14 8.32
CA GLU A 53 3.01 32.08 9.12
C GLU A 53 3.69 30.68 9.05
N GLN A 54 2.93 29.60 8.84
CA GLN A 54 3.42 28.23 8.98
C GLN A 54 4.25 27.71 7.79
N HIS A 55 3.98 28.16 6.56
CA HIS A 55 4.65 27.63 5.36
C HIS A 55 5.91 28.40 4.93
N ARG A 56 6.28 29.46 5.64
CA ARG A 56 7.53 30.18 5.35
C ARG A 56 8.74 29.28 5.60
N LYS A 57 8.81 28.59 6.74
CA LYS A 57 9.97 27.75 7.10
C LYS A 57 10.16 26.56 6.14
N LEU A 58 9.06 25.93 5.72
CA LEU A 58 9.03 24.84 4.74
C LEU A 58 9.53 25.28 3.36
N ALA A 59 9.24 26.51 2.94
CA ALA A 59 9.74 27.07 1.69
C ALA A 59 11.27 27.29 1.69
N TRP A 60 11.87 27.64 2.83
CA TRP A 60 13.33 27.82 2.94
C TRP A 60 14.07 26.47 2.92
N ILE A 61 13.54 25.44 3.58
CA ILE A 61 14.13 24.08 3.61
C ILE A 61 14.09 23.45 2.21
N LEU A 62 12.96 23.55 1.50
CA LEU A 62 12.80 22.99 0.17
C LEU A 62 13.72 23.67 -0.87
N THR A 63 13.95 24.98 -0.72
CA THR A 63 14.84 25.75 -1.59
C THR A 63 16.32 25.39 -1.36
N GLY A 64 16.72 25.16 -0.10
CA GLY A 64 18.07 24.70 0.24
C GLY A 64 18.37 23.29 -0.30
N ALA A 65 17.42 22.36 -0.16
CA ALA A 65 17.57 20.98 -0.64
C ALA A 65 17.73 20.89 -2.17
N PHE A 66 17.01 21.71 -2.94
CA PHE A 66 17.09 21.71 -4.41
C PHE A 66 18.44 22.22 -4.95
N VAL A 67 19.09 23.16 -4.25
CA VAL A 67 20.42 23.69 -4.62
C VAL A 67 21.52 22.68 -4.32
N VAL A 68 21.43 21.97 -3.19
CA VAL A 68 22.38 20.93 -2.82
C VAL A 68 22.24 19.70 -3.73
N LEU A 69 21.02 19.32 -4.08
CA LEU A 69 20.75 18.22 -5.03
C LEU A 69 21.25 18.53 -6.45
N GLY A 70 21.18 19.80 -6.87
CA GLY A 70 21.72 20.25 -8.16
C GLY A 70 23.25 20.18 -8.27
N LEU A 71 23.99 20.23 -7.15
CA LEU A 71 25.45 20.10 -7.13
C LEU A 71 25.92 18.64 -7.17
N ILE A 72 25.10 17.69 -6.70
CA ILE A 72 25.43 16.26 -6.67
C ILE A 72 25.22 15.60 -8.05
N ILE A 73 24.29 16.13 -8.87
CA ILE A 73 23.96 15.58 -10.18
C ILE A 73 25.03 15.88 -11.27
N ASN A 74 25.98 16.78 -11.01
CA ASN A 74 27.06 17.09 -11.96
C ASN A 74 28.33 16.24 -11.78
N GLY A 75 28.32 15.28 -10.83
CA GLY A 75 29.50 14.49 -10.46
C GLY A 75 29.58 13.06 -11.01
N ILE A 76 28.49 12.51 -11.58
CA ILE A 76 28.45 11.10 -11.96
C ILE A 76 27.75 10.98 -13.32
N ASN A 77 28.50 11.09 -14.42
CA ASN A 77 28.16 10.54 -15.73
C ASN A 77 29.34 10.68 -16.70
N ALA A 78 30.37 9.83 -16.52
CA ALA A 78 31.40 9.62 -17.53
C ALA A 78 32.04 8.22 -17.39
N ALA A 79 31.26 7.16 -17.62
CA ALA A 79 31.80 5.86 -18.04
C ALA A 79 30.68 4.96 -18.59
N ASN A 80 30.68 4.79 -19.92
CA ASN A 80 30.26 3.60 -20.70
C ASN A 80 28.80 3.11 -20.56
N GLY A 81 28.05 2.82 -21.61
CA GLY A 81 28.34 2.66 -23.04
C GLY A 81 27.08 2.06 -23.71
N ALA A 82 26.94 2.33 -25.01
CA ALA A 82 25.87 1.93 -25.93
C ALA A 82 25.43 0.45 -25.81
N SER A 83 24.21 0.04 -26.16
CA SER A 83 23.70 -0.03 -27.55
C SER A 83 22.18 -0.27 -27.61
N ASP A 84 21.46 0.53 -28.42
CA ASP A 84 20.55 0.17 -29.54
C ASP A 84 20.07 -1.31 -29.66
N THR A 85 18.84 -1.69 -30.03
CA THR A 85 17.84 -1.05 -30.91
C THR A 85 16.50 -1.82 -30.86
N ALA A 86 15.40 -1.06 -30.81
CA ALA A 86 14.13 -1.14 -31.56
C ALA A 86 13.68 -2.46 -32.25
N SER A 87 12.41 -2.88 -32.03
CA SER A 87 11.27 -2.70 -32.98
C SER A 87 10.09 -3.66 -32.72
N THR A 88 8.93 -3.10 -32.40
CA THR A 88 7.54 -3.61 -32.63
C THR A 88 7.18 -3.44 -34.13
N PRO A 89 5.96 -3.74 -34.68
CA PRO A 89 4.74 -4.43 -34.17
C PRO A 89 4.04 -5.34 -35.23
N SER A 90 2.72 -5.61 -35.03
CA SER A 90 1.64 -5.88 -36.01
C SER A 90 1.21 -7.37 -36.09
N SER A 91 0.00 -7.82 -35.70
CA SER A 91 -1.42 -7.47 -35.94
C SER A 91 -2.09 -8.43 -36.95
N SER A 92 -3.20 -9.02 -36.48
CA SER A 92 -4.50 -9.17 -37.17
C SER A 92 -4.84 -10.34 -38.13
N ASP A 93 -6.13 -10.68 -38.02
CA ASP A 93 -7.11 -11.27 -38.97
C ASP A 93 -7.27 -12.81 -38.97
N GLU A 94 -8.42 -13.32 -38.48
CA GLU A 94 -9.70 -13.65 -39.20
C GLU A 94 -9.54 -14.94 -40.05
N GLN A 95 -10.47 -15.89 -40.21
CA GLN A 95 -11.88 -16.14 -39.86
C GLN A 95 -12.19 -17.53 -40.48
N THR A 96 -13.37 -18.09 -40.16
CA THR A 96 -14.30 -18.82 -41.09
C THR A 96 -14.42 -20.36 -41.01
N THR A 97 -15.63 -20.76 -40.59
CA THR A 97 -16.57 -21.80 -41.12
C THR A 97 -16.20 -23.29 -41.10
N ALA A 98 -17.12 -24.25 -41.11
CA ALA A 98 -18.56 -24.45 -40.78
C ALA A 98 -18.91 -25.81 -41.45
N ASP A 99 -19.84 -26.57 -40.86
CA ASP A 99 -20.88 -27.44 -41.49
C ASP A 99 -21.28 -28.53 -40.48
N GLU A 100 -22.51 -28.55 -39.93
CA GLU A 100 -23.77 -29.04 -40.54
C GLU A 100 -23.78 -30.58 -40.69
N GLN A 101 -24.81 -31.39 -40.34
CA GLN A 101 -26.14 -31.20 -39.75
C GLN A 101 -26.76 -32.61 -39.51
N SER A 102 -27.70 -32.70 -38.56
CA SER A 102 -29.01 -33.40 -38.65
C SER A 102 -29.23 -34.92 -38.40
N THR A 103 -30.07 -35.18 -37.36
CA THR A 103 -31.36 -35.95 -37.29
C THR A 103 -31.39 -37.43 -37.75
N ASP A 104 -32.12 -38.37 -37.14
CA ASP A 104 -33.49 -38.29 -36.60
C ASP A 104 -33.88 -39.54 -35.76
N ALA A 105 -34.90 -39.33 -34.91
CA ALA A 105 -36.00 -40.19 -34.46
C ALA A 105 -35.83 -41.64 -33.91
N GLU A 106 -36.36 -41.76 -32.68
CA GLU A 106 -36.85 -42.93 -31.94
C GLU A 106 -38.05 -43.65 -32.64
N PRO A 107 -38.43 -44.89 -32.23
CA PRO A 107 -39.47 -44.99 -31.20
C PRO A 107 -39.37 -46.19 -30.23
N SER A 108 -39.59 -45.88 -28.95
CA SER A 108 -40.45 -46.53 -27.96
C SER A 108 -40.58 -48.06 -27.90
N GLN A 109 -40.18 -48.63 -26.75
CA GLN A 109 -40.96 -49.65 -26.02
C GLN A 109 -40.52 -49.77 -24.55
N ALA A 110 -41.50 -49.73 -23.65
CA ALA A 110 -41.42 -50.14 -22.25
C ALA A 110 -42.78 -50.76 -21.87
N PRO A 111 -42.96 -51.47 -20.74
CA PRO A 111 -41.97 -51.94 -19.74
C PRO A 111 -42.14 -53.44 -19.38
N GLU A 112 -41.15 -54.04 -18.72
CA GLU A 112 -41.35 -55.22 -17.86
C GLU A 112 -40.46 -55.08 -16.61
N PRO A 113 -40.95 -55.31 -15.38
CA PRO A 113 -40.24 -54.95 -14.15
C PRO A 113 -39.44 -56.11 -13.54
N ALA A 114 -38.17 -55.88 -13.20
CA ALA A 114 -37.39 -56.46 -12.07
C ALA A 114 -35.87 -56.32 -12.32
N PRO A 115 -34.97 -56.25 -11.32
CA PRO A 115 -35.13 -56.12 -9.87
C PRO A 115 -34.59 -54.77 -9.34
N VAL A 116 -34.81 -54.48 -8.06
CA VAL A 116 -34.15 -53.36 -7.36
C VAL A 116 -32.65 -53.65 -7.34
N VAL A 117 -31.88 -52.87 -8.09
CA VAL A 117 -30.41 -52.84 -8.01
C VAL A 117 -30.09 -51.94 -6.82
N GLU A 118 -29.63 -52.53 -5.72
CA GLU A 118 -29.00 -51.73 -4.65
C GLU A 118 -27.71 -51.14 -5.25
N GLU A 119 -27.69 -49.82 -5.46
CA GLU A 119 -26.50 -49.10 -5.89
C GLU A 119 -25.39 -49.29 -4.84
N PRO A 120 -24.11 -49.45 -5.25
CA PRO A 120 -23.03 -49.65 -4.30
C PRO A 120 -22.90 -48.39 -3.43
N ALA A 121 -23.16 -48.53 -2.14
CA ALA A 121 -23.01 -47.44 -1.19
C ALA A 121 -21.55 -46.95 -1.16
N LEU A 122 -21.35 -45.65 -1.43
CA LEU A 122 -20.06 -44.98 -1.31
C LEU A 122 -19.82 -44.63 0.16
N THR A 123 -18.60 -44.86 0.66
CA THR A 123 -18.26 -44.50 2.03
C THR A 123 -17.74 -43.05 2.09
N VAL A 124 -18.34 -42.23 2.96
CA VAL A 124 -17.92 -40.83 3.14
C VAL A 124 -16.50 -40.75 3.71
N PRO A 125 -15.54 -40.07 3.05
CA PRO A 125 -14.19 -39.90 3.56
C PRO A 125 -14.13 -38.91 4.74
N SER A 126 -13.04 -38.95 5.50
CA SER A 126 -12.76 -37.93 6.52
C SER A 126 -12.12 -36.71 5.88
N VAL A 127 -12.78 -35.56 6.00
CA VAL A 127 -12.29 -34.24 5.58
C VAL A 127 -12.01 -33.31 6.77
N VAL A 128 -12.33 -33.73 8.00
CA VAL A 128 -12.01 -32.98 9.22
C VAL A 128 -10.49 -32.78 9.33
N GLY A 129 -10.09 -31.52 9.56
CA GLY A 129 -8.69 -31.09 9.62
C GLY A 129 -8.06 -30.74 8.27
N ALA A 130 -8.72 -31.02 7.14
CA ALA A 130 -8.31 -30.53 5.82
C ALA A 130 -8.83 -29.10 5.59
N THR A 131 -8.26 -28.43 4.60
CA THR A 131 -8.83 -27.17 4.09
C THR A 131 -10.10 -27.44 3.28
N VAL A 132 -11.00 -26.46 3.20
CA VAL A 132 -12.22 -26.57 2.38
C VAL A 132 -11.88 -26.81 0.91
N GLY A 133 -10.80 -26.21 0.38
CA GLY A 133 -10.33 -26.45 -0.98
C GLY A 133 -9.90 -27.89 -1.23
N GLU A 134 -9.11 -28.48 -0.32
CA GLU A 134 -8.68 -29.89 -0.37
C GLU A 134 -9.87 -30.85 -0.24
N ALA A 135 -10.79 -30.56 0.66
CA ALA A 135 -12.00 -31.36 0.86
C ALA A 135 -12.89 -31.36 -0.39
N ARG A 136 -13.05 -30.20 -1.04
CA ARG A 136 -13.82 -30.08 -2.29
C ARG A 136 -13.21 -30.91 -3.41
N ALA A 137 -11.88 -30.89 -3.55
CA ALA A 137 -11.18 -31.70 -4.54
C ALA A 137 -11.37 -33.20 -4.27
N THR A 138 -11.20 -33.62 -3.01
CA THR A 138 -11.33 -35.02 -2.57
C THR A 138 -12.74 -35.56 -2.77
N LEU A 139 -13.76 -34.79 -2.39
CA LEU A 139 -15.16 -35.19 -2.52
C LEU A 139 -15.61 -35.23 -3.97
N SER A 140 -15.15 -34.28 -4.80
CA SER A 140 -15.46 -34.26 -6.23
C SER A 140 -14.88 -35.47 -6.98
N GLU A 141 -13.73 -36.01 -6.56
CA GLU A 141 -13.16 -37.23 -7.14
C GLU A 141 -14.04 -38.47 -6.86
N LEU A 142 -14.78 -38.46 -5.75
CA LEU A 142 -15.70 -39.52 -5.36
C LEU A 142 -17.15 -39.28 -5.85
N GLY A 143 -17.38 -38.25 -6.65
CA GLY A 143 -18.72 -37.88 -7.11
C GLY A 143 -19.61 -37.30 -6.02
N LEU A 144 -19.04 -36.84 -4.90
CA LEU A 144 -19.77 -36.19 -3.80
C LEU A 144 -19.71 -34.67 -3.94
N THR A 145 -20.73 -33.99 -3.41
CA THR A 145 -20.80 -32.51 -3.37
C THR A 145 -20.45 -32.00 -1.99
N LEU A 146 -19.89 -30.79 -1.88
CA LEU A 146 -19.54 -30.16 -0.60
C LEU A 146 -20.37 -28.89 -0.41
N ASP A 147 -21.03 -28.78 0.74
CA ASP A 147 -21.65 -27.55 1.23
C ASP A 147 -20.75 -26.90 2.30
N ALA A 148 -20.09 -25.80 1.92
CA ALA A 148 -19.14 -25.09 2.78
C ALA A 148 -19.79 -24.05 3.70
N GLY A 149 -21.10 -23.80 3.60
CA GLY A 149 -21.76 -22.75 4.38
C GLY A 149 -21.20 -21.32 4.17
N GLY A 150 -20.45 -21.10 3.08
CA GLY A 150 -19.78 -19.82 2.77
C GLY A 150 -18.34 -19.69 3.25
N ALA A 151 -17.73 -20.73 3.84
CA ALA A 151 -16.32 -20.73 4.21
C ALA A 151 -15.37 -20.59 3.00
N THR A 152 -14.24 -19.91 3.17
CA THR A 152 -13.18 -19.80 2.15
C THR A 152 -12.49 -21.15 1.92
N ASP A 153 -11.75 -21.28 0.82
CA ASP A 153 -11.03 -22.52 0.52
C ASP A 153 -9.87 -22.77 1.50
N GLU A 154 -9.40 -21.73 2.19
CA GLU A 154 -8.35 -21.76 3.21
C GLU A 154 -8.87 -22.13 4.62
N ALA A 155 -10.19 -22.08 4.84
CA ALA A 155 -10.80 -22.44 6.12
C ALA A 155 -10.53 -23.91 6.46
N VAL A 156 -10.26 -24.18 7.74
CA VAL A 156 -9.98 -25.54 8.23
C VAL A 156 -11.27 -26.17 8.75
N ILE A 157 -11.58 -27.38 8.28
CA ILE A 157 -12.82 -28.07 8.62
C ILE A 157 -12.76 -28.61 10.06
N ASP A 158 -13.67 -28.14 10.91
CA ASP A 158 -13.84 -28.58 12.29
C ASP A 158 -14.75 -29.80 12.41
N SER A 159 -15.76 -29.88 11.55
CA SER A 159 -16.73 -30.98 11.54
C SER A 159 -17.35 -31.18 10.16
N GLN A 160 -17.84 -32.39 9.93
CA GLN A 160 -18.55 -32.78 8.70
C GLN A 160 -19.82 -33.56 9.04
N GLU A 161 -20.82 -33.43 8.18
CA GLU A 161 -21.98 -34.31 8.11
C GLU A 161 -22.28 -34.69 6.64
N PRO A 162 -22.43 -35.98 6.29
CA PRO A 162 -22.37 -37.15 7.17
C PRO A 162 -20.97 -37.39 7.76
N THR A 163 -20.92 -38.07 8.91
CA THR A 163 -19.67 -38.44 9.58
C THR A 163 -18.87 -39.41 8.70
N ALA A 164 -17.55 -39.31 8.76
CA ALA A 164 -16.65 -40.21 8.05
C ALA A 164 -16.99 -41.69 8.33
N GLY A 165 -17.00 -42.51 7.27
CA GLY A 165 -17.35 -43.92 7.36
C GLY A 165 -18.85 -44.22 7.16
N GLN A 166 -19.73 -43.22 7.12
CA GLN A 166 -21.12 -43.44 6.75
C GLN A 166 -21.27 -43.78 5.27
N GLU A 167 -22.20 -44.67 4.96
CA GLU A 167 -22.59 -45.02 3.60
C GLU A 167 -23.51 -43.94 3.00
N THR A 168 -23.29 -43.61 1.74
CA THR A 168 -24.04 -42.58 1.01
C THR A 168 -24.17 -42.91 -0.48
N GLU A 169 -25.04 -42.19 -1.16
CA GLU A 169 -25.29 -42.32 -2.60
C GLU A 169 -24.37 -41.39 -3.40
N GLU A 170 -24.15 -41.70 -4.68
CA GLU A 170 -23.42 -40.81 -5.58
C GLU A 170 -24.15 -39.45 -5.69
N GLY A 171 -23.39 -38.35 -5.69
CA GLY A 171 -23.95 -36.99 -5.70
C GLY A 171 -24.39 -36.47 -4.34
N ALA A 172 -24.35 -37.28 -3.27
CA ALA A 172 -24.72 -36.83 -1.93
C ALA A 172 -23.85 -35.65 -1.46
N THR A 173 -24.45 -34.78 -0.65
CA THR A 173 -23.81 -33.57 -0.13
C THR A 173 -23.22 -33.79 1.24
N VAL A 174 -21.94 -33.45 1.40
CA VAL A 174 -21.24 -33.36 2.68
C VAL A 174 -21.24 -31.90 3.12
N ALA A 175 -22.01 -31.59 4.15
CA ALA A 175 -21.98 -30.29 4.81
C ALA A 175 -20.82 -30.22 5.79
N ILE A 176 -20.11 -29.11 5.82
CA ILE A 176 -19.01 -28.88 6.75
C ILE A 176 -19.25 -27.65 7.62
N ALA A 177 -18.62 -27.64 8.79
CA ALA A 177 -18.36 -26.42 9.53
C ALA A 177 -16.85 -26.22 9.54
N ALA A 178 -16.40 -25.04 9.11
CA ALA A 178 -14.99 -24.69 9.05
C ALA A 178 -14.74 -23.35 9.73
N THR A 179 -13.55 -23.22 10.31
CA THR A 179 -13.06 -22.00 10.92
C THR A 179 -12.04 -21.36 10.00
N GLU A 180 -12.24 -20.08 9.70
CA GLU A 180 -11.27 -19.27 8.96
C GLU A 180 -9.95 -19.20 9.74
N PRO A 181 -8.79 -19.39 9.09
CA PRO A 181 -7.52 -19.12 9.75
C PRO A 181 -7.50 -17.65 10.21
N ALA A 182 -7.02 -17.42 11.44
CA ALA A 182 -6.82 -16.07 11.93
C ALA A 182 -5.95 -15.29 10.92
N PRO A 183 -6.30 -14.03 10.60
CA PRO A 183 -5.56 -13.28 9.59
C PRO A 183 -4.11 -13.13 10.06
N ALA A 184 -3.20 -13.75 9.31
CA ALA A 184 -1.78 -13.52 9.48
C ALA A 184 -1.47 -12.07 9.07
N MET A 185 -0.49 -11.46 9.74
CA MET A 185 0.08 -10.17 9.36
C MET A 185 0.35 -10.14 7.85
N THR A 186 -0.07 -9.07 7.17
CA THR A 186 0.18 -8.93 5.73
C THR A 186 1.68 -8.72 5.46
N LEU A 187 2.14 -8.96 4.23
CA LEU A 187 3.52 -8.66 3.86
C LEU A 187 3.87 -7.18 4.07
N SER A 188 2.93 -6.27 3.76
CA SER A 188 3.11 -4.83 3.98
C SER A 188 3.32 -4.51 5.46
N GLN A 189 2.48 -5.06 6.32
CA GLN A 189 2.59 -4.91 7.77
C GLN A 189 3.92 -5.49 8.30
N SER A 190 4.34 -6.67 7.83
CA SER A 190 5.63 -7.27 8.23
C SER A 190 6.83 -6.41 7.83
N ASN A 191 6.78 -5.81 6.63
CA ASN A 191 7.82 -4.90 6.17
C ASN A 191 7.81 -3.59 6.98
N ALA A 192 6.64 -3.05 7.28
CA ALA A 192 6.48 -1.86 8.11
C ALA A 192 7.01 -2.09 9.53
N VAL A 193 6.71 -3.24 10.16
CA VAL A 193 7.26 -3.63 11.48
C VAL A 193 8.78 -3.68 11.44
N SER A 194 9.35 -4.35 10.43
CA SER A 194 10.81 -4.44 10.30
C SER A 194 11.45 -3.06 10.12
N LYS A 195 10.82 -2.20 9.32
CA LYS A 195 11.30 -0.84 9.07
C LYS A 195 11.19 0.07 10.29
N ALA A 196 10.10 -0.05 11.05
CA ALA A 196 9.91 0.66 12.30
C ALA A 196 10.98 0.26 13.33
N GLN A 197 11.31 -1.04 13.40
CA GLN A 197 12.40 -1.53 14.26
C GLN A 197 13.75 -0.96 13.83
N ASP A 198 14.08 -0.95 12.53
CA ASP A 198 15.33 -0.38 12.02
C ASP A 198 15.50 1.10 12.45
N TYR A 199 14.40 1.86 12.53
CA TYR A 199 14.44 3.25 12.99
C TYR A 199 14.71 3.37 14.48
N LEU A 200 13.98 2.60 15.29
CA LEU A 200 14.15 2.59 16.75
C LEU A 200 15.55 2.10 17.14
N ASP A 201 16.15 1.20 16.36
CA ASP A 201 17.53 0.75 16.57
C ASP A 201 18.59 1.83 16.24
N TYR A 202 18.23 2.83 15.43
CA TYR A 202 19.16 3.88 15.00
C TYR A 202 19.08 5.13 15.89
N MET A 203 17.89 5.53 16.32
CA MET A 203 17.66 6.67 17.21
C MET A 203 16.25 6.65 17.81
N GLY A 204 16.06 7.35 18.93
CA GLY A 204 14.74 7.52 19.53
C GLY A 204 13.73 8.25 18.63
N PHE A 205 12.49 7.77 18.64
CA PHE A 205 11.35 8.38 17.94
C PHE A 205 10.13 8.55 18.86
N SER A 206 9.32 9.57 18.61
CA SER A 206 7.97 9.60 19.16
C SER A 206 7.08 8.61 18.41
N ARG A 207 6.01 8.14 19.05
CA ARG A 207 5.02 7.25 18.39
C ARG A 207 4.50 7.88 17.11
N THR A 208 4.10 9.15 17.18
CA THR A 208 3.56 9.88 16.02
C THR A 208 4.63 10.06 14.95
N GLY A 209 5.84 10.49 15.32
CA GLY A 209 6.93 10.71 14.37
C GLY A 209 7.34 9.43 13.63
N LEU A 210 7.31 8.27 14.29
CA LEU A 210 7.62 6.99 13.64
C LEU A 210 6.53 6.57 12.63
N ILE A 211 5.25 6.80 12.97
CA ILE A 211 4.13 6.56 12.05
C ILE A 211 4.27 7.46 10.82
N GLU A 212 4.48 8.77 11.03
CA GLU A 212 4.62 9.74 9.93
C GLU A 212 5.84 9.43 9.05
N GLN A 213 6.94 8.95 9.64
CA GLN A 213 8.13 8.54 8.90
C GLN A 213 7.84 7.36 7.96
N LEU A 214 7.09 6.35 8.44
CA LEU A 214 6.68 5.21 7.61
C LEU A 214 5.68 5.64 6.52
N GLU A 215 4.74 6.53 6.83
CA GLU A 215 3.82 7.10 5.83
C GLU A 215 4.57 7.87 4.74
N TYR A 216 5.58 8.67 5.11
CA TYR A 216 6.43 9.39 4.18
C TYR A 216 7.15 8.43 3.21
N GLU A 217 7.50 7.24 3.69
CA GLU A 217 8.12 6.18 2.88
C GLU A 217 7.13 5.36 2.03
N GLY A 218 5.84 5.66 2.14
CA GLY A 218 4.79 5.09 1.30
C GLY A 218 4.06 3.89 1.89
N TYR A 219 4.27 3.57 3.18
CA TYR A 219 3.37 2.67 3.88
C TYR A 219 1.99 3.32 4.05
N SER A 220 0.94 2.50 4.05
CA SER A 220 -0.38 3.01 4.40
C SER A 220 -0.40 3.43 5.88
N VAL A 221 -1.25 4.41 6.21
CA VAL A 221 -1.48 4.84 7.60
C VAL A 221 -1.83 3.65 8.49
N GLU A 222 -2.62 2.71 7.96
CA GLU A 222 -3.05 1.50 8.66
C GLU A 222 -1.87 0.57 8.95
N ASP A 223 -1.00 0.31 7.96
CA ASP A 223 0.18 -0.55 8.13
C ASP A 223 1.24 0.10 9.04
N ALA A 224 1.45 1.41 8.91
CA ALA A 224 2.36 2.16 9.75
C ALA A 224 1.91 2.18 11.22
N THR A 225 0.63 2.46 11.45
CA THR A 225 0.03 2.43 12.80
C THR A 225 0.09 1.02 13.37
N PHE A 226 -0.28 0.00 12.58
CA PHE A 226 -0.17 -1.39 12.99
C PHE A 226 1.26 -1.74 13.40
N ALA A 227 2.26 -1.36 12.59
CA ALA A 227 3.65 -1.69 12.85
C ALA A 227 4.15 -1.10 14.17
N VAL A 228 3.87 0.18 14.40
CA VAL A 228 4.29 0.90 15.60
C VAL A 228 3.59 0.36 16.85
N ASP A 229 2.30 0.06 16.76
CA ASP A 229 1.53 -0.52 17.87
C ASP A 229 1.89 -1.99 18.15
N HIS A 230 2.31 -2.73 17.11
CA HIS A 230 2.76 -4.11 17.24
C HIS A 230 4.11 -4.20 17.96
N LEU A 231 5.05 -3.30 17.65
CA LEU A 231 6.36 -3.26 18.33
C LEU A 231 6.25 -2.86 19.79
N ALA A 232 5.37 -1.90 20.10
CA ALA A 232 5.10 -1.41 21.46
C ALA A 232 6.38 -1.15 22.30
N PRO A 233 7.34 -0.35 21.81
CA PRO A 233 8.55 -0.01 22.57
C PRO A 233 8.21 0.79 23.83
N ASP A 234 9.18 0.90 24.73
CA ASP A 234 9.07 1.81 25.87
C ASP A 234 9.22 3.26 25.39
N TRP A 235 8.10 3.92 25.13
CA TRP A 235 8.08 5.29 24.63
C TRP A 235 8.77 6.32 25.54
N ASN A 236 8.89 6.05 26.84
CA ASN A 236 9.67 6.90 27.73
C ASN A 236 11.17 6.73 27.49
N ALA A 237 11.61 5.50 27.23
CA ALA A 237 12.99 5.21 26.86
C ALA A 237 13.35 5.85 25.51
N GLU A 238 12.47 5.76 24.51
CA GLU A 238 12.66 6.41 23.20
C GLU A 238 12.81 7.94 23.34
N ALA A 239 12.01 8.57 24.20
CA ALA A 239 12.12 10.00 24.48
C ALA A 239 13.45 10.35 25.15
N ALA A 240 13.90 9.54 26.11
CA ALA A 240 15.19 9.75 26.78
C ALA A 240 16.37 9.58 25.83
N GLU A 241 16.33 8.58 24.95
CA GLU A 241 17.35 8.38 23.92
C GLU A 241 17.42 9.56 22.94
N LYS A 242 16.27 10.02 22.47
CA LYS A 242 16.19 11.20 21.59
C LYS A 242 16.72 12.46 22.27
N ALA A 243 16.37 12.67 23.54
CA ALA A 243 16.86 13.78 24.34
C ALA A 243 18.40 13.74 24.47
N GLN A 244 18.96 12.56 24.76
CA GLN A 244 20.41 12.37 24.85
C GLN A 244 21.09 12.63 23.49
N SER A 245 20.52 12.13 22.40
CA SER A 245 21.03 12.35 21.03
C SER A 245 21.16 13.84 20.70
N TYR A 246 20.18 14.66 21.11
CA TYR A 246 20.29 16.11 20.96
C TYR A 246 21.42 16.72 21.78
N LEU A 247 21.54 16.31 23.05
CA LEU A 247 22.57 16.81 23.96
C LEU A 247 23.99 16.40 23.55
N ASP A 248 24.13 15.26 22.89
CA ASP A 248 25.41 14.81 22.31
C ASP A 248 25.85 15.70 21.14
N MET A 249 24.89 16.29 20.40
CA MET A 249 25.17 17.15 19.25
C MET A 249 25.37 18.62 19.66
N MET A 250 24.54 19.14 20.57
CA MET A 250 24.60 20.53 21.01
C MET A 250 23.98 20.72 22.40
N ALA A 251 24.43 21.76 23.10
CA ALA A 251 23.86 22.10 24.40
C ALA A 251 22.44 22.69 24.27
N PHE A 252 21.53 22.23 25.12
CA PHE A 252 20.19 22.80 25.31
C PHE A 252 20.02 23.36 26.72
N SER A 253 19.03 24.23 26.92
CA SER A 253 18.45 24.46 28.25
C SER A 253 17.36 23.43 28.53
N ARG A 254 16.95 23.27 29.79
CA ARG A 254 15.81 22.39 30.16
C ARG A 254 14.56 22.71 29.33
N GLU A 255 14.20 24.00 29.24
CA GLU A 255 13.03 24.48 28.49
C GLU A 255 13.21 24.31 26.98
N GLY A 256 14.41 24.58 26.45
CA GLY A 256 14.67 24.38 25.02
C GLY A 256 14.60 22.91 24.60
N LEU A 257 15.09 21.99 25.43
CA LEU A 257 14.99 20.55 25.17
C LEU A 257 13.54 20.07 25.28
N TYR A 258 12.77 20.60 26.25
CA TYR A 258 11.33 20.36 26.35
C TYR A 258 10.62 20.76 25.05
N ASP A 259 10.82 21.99 24.59
CA ASP A 259 10.17 22.51 23.38
C ASP A 259 10.56 21.72 22.13
N GLN A 260 11.82 21.27 22.06
CA GLN A 260 12.30 20.47 20.94
C GLN A 260 11.64 19.09 20.88
N LEU A 261 11.49 18.40 22.00
CA LEU A 261 10.80 17.11 22.06
C LEU A 261 9.29 17.26 21.85
N ALA A 262 8.69 18.34 22.37
CA ALA A 262 7.28 18.65 22.11
C ALA A 262 7.01 18.93 20.63
N TYR A 263 7.97 19.56 19.92
CA TYR A 263 7.88 19.77 18.48
C TYR A 263 7.91 18.47 17.68
N GLU A 264 8.51 17.41 18.21
CA GLU A 264 8.52 16.07 17.61
C GLU A 264 7.42 15.15 18.18
N ASP A 265 6.36 15.73 18.76
CA ASP A 265 5.16 15.03 19.21
C ASP A 265 5.38 13.97 20.31
N PHE A 266 6.43 14.13 21.14
CA PHE A 266 6.49 13.43 22.43
C PHE A 266 5.44 14.00 23.39
N THR A 267 4.83 13.15 24.22
CA THR A 267 3.86 13.60 25.22
C THR A 267 4.56 14.34 26.37
N PRO A 268 3.87 15.25 27.08
CA PRO A 268 4.47 15.93 28.25
C PRO A 268 5.08 14.97 29.27
N GLU A 269 4.45 13.83 29.52
CA GLU A 269 4.94 12.81 30.45
C GLU A 269 6.24 12.15 29.97
N GLN A 270 6.34 11.85 28.66
CA GLN A 270 7.55 11.31 28.05
C GLN A 270 8.69 12.32 28.09
N ILE A 271 8.38 13.60 27.84
CA ILE A 271 9.35 14.69 27.91
C ILE A 271 9.86 14.88 29.33
N ASP A 272 8.96 14.91 30.33
CA ASP A 272 9.37 15.02 31.73
C ASP A 272 10.25 13.85 32.17
N PHE A 273 9.93 12.62 31.72
CA PHE A 273 10.79 11.47 31.93
C PHE A 273 12.16 11.64 31.29
N ALA A 274 12.20 12.04 30.01
CA ALA A 274 13.43 12.23 29.25
C ALA A 274 14.33 13.30 29.88
N LEU A 275 13.76 14.43 30.30
CA LEU A 275 14.47 15.51 31.00
C LEU A 275 15.11 15.01 32.30
N ALA A 276 14.36 14.24 33.11
CA ALA A 276 14.90 13.65 34.33
C ALA A 276 16.02 12.64 34.02
N ALA A 277 15.87 11.84 32.96
CA ALA A 277 16.86 10.84 32.54
C ALA A 277 18.20 11.46 32.12
N VAL A 278 18.18 12.64 31.48
CA VAL A 278 19.39 13.36 31.04
C VAL A 278 19.92 14.37 32.07
N GLY A 279 19.31 14.44 33.26
CA GLY A 279 19.84 15.19 34.41
C GLY A 279 19.29 16.60 34.64
N TYR A 280 18.08 16.92 34.15
CA TYR A 280 17.35 18.17 34.45
C TYR A 280 16.32 18.05 35.58
#